data_AF-A0A3B1DXR5-F1
#
_entry.id   AF-A0A3B1DXR5-F1
#
_cell.length_a   1.000
_cell.length_b   1.000
_cell.length_c   1.000
_cell.angle_alpha   90.00
_cell.angle_beta   90.00
_cell.angle_gamma   90.00
#
_symmetry.space_group_name_H-M   'P 1'
#
loop_
_entity.id
_entity.type
_entity.pdbx_description
1 polymer ?
#
loop_
_entity_poly.entity_id
_entity_poly.type
_entity_poly.pdbx_seq_one_letter_code
_entity_poly.pdbx_strand_id
1 'polypeptide(L)'
;MQTDGREHPQDGLTRMDTHCHSRASDGPAVAALSFLNMPECYSPPEKVYDQARARGMDLVTITDHDTIKGAMELVERGFEGFIPGQEVTVFFPEDRCKLHVLVWGITPAQHEELSSRGLRHDVYAFACWLYEQRLAHALAHPLYMQNGRLTRWHIERCALLFQGFEVLNGAHTERHRGPMERFLDGLTETRIGQLAAEHGMEAVWPRAWVKARTGGSDDHGLLNVGRAWTGVRGEAGSKIADPAEFFQRVMAGACEPGGVGGHSSLLAHQLTTVGAHFYADRVAARQSTRGRYVASKLLRFAGVDLPRPSKARLAAHLTTRRVLRRKRGKSLPILDALREGLGSVLERYPDLRARLAQERWDAGSALSDHEQMAAFADELTAVLTRELNSSSLRALRKRDKTGLVDHAISYAILSAAQMPYIFSLFYQNKEREFVERFAHETAGAAAEEGRAGPMLGRPMRVSLLTDTLGDVNGVSRFIGDVADRARQTGRDLQVITSTRRPVPAGSNIFNFDPVFAASMPKYEELEMVLPPLVPILRH
;
A
#
# COMPACT_ATOMS: atom_id res chain seq x y z
N MET A 1 12.63 4.57 46.03
CA MET A 1 13.84 5.40 45.79
C MET A 1 13.90 5.63 44.29
N GLN A 2 13.58 6.86 43.87
CA GLN A 2 13.65 7.46 42.53
C GLN A 2 13.04 6.66 41.35
N THR A 3 11.78 6.97 41.06
CA THR A 3 11.17 6.81 39.73
C THR A 3 11.77 7.86 38.79
N ASP A 4 12.49 7.40 37.78
CA ASP A 4 13.04 8.21 36.71
C ASP A 4 11.90 8.75 35.84
N GLY A 5 11.69 10.07 35.90
CA GLY A 5 10.68 10.79 35.15
C GLY A 5 11.05 10.83 33.68
N ARG A 6 10.54 9.88 32.90
CA ARG A 6 10.45 10.02 31.44
C ARG A 6 9.14 10.73 31.14
N GLU A 7 9.22 12.02 30.82
CA GLU A 7 8.12 12.77 30.23
C GLU A 7 7.60 12.01 29.00
N HIS A 8 6.30 11.67 29.00
CA HIS A 8 5.64 11.07 27.85
C HIS A 8 5.45 12.16 26.77
N PRO A 9 5.98 12.03 25.53
CA PRO A 9 5.93 13.12 24.54
C PRO A 9 4.55 13.35 23.85
N GLN A 10 3.45 12.81 24.40
CA GLN A 10 2.13 12.78 23.73
C GLN A 10 1.07 13.72 24.33
N ASP A 11 1.38 14.50 25.36
CA ASP A 11 0.42 15.44 25.92
C ASP A 11 0.07 16.53 24.89
N GLY A 12 -1.22 16.65 24.58
CA GLY A 12 -1.80 17.73 23.76
C GLY A 12 -1.80 17.55 22.24
N LEU A 13 -1.36 16.41 21.69
CA LEU A 13 -1.45 16.14 20.25
C LEU A 13 -2.84 15.57 19.89
N THR A 14 -3.62 16.32 19.12
CA THR A 14 -4.83 15.82 18.46
C THR A 14 -4.45 15.20 17.13
N ARG A 15 -4.82 13.95 16.88
CA ARG A 15 -4.52 13.23 15.63
C ARG A 15 -5.77 12.92 14.83
N MET A 16 -5.63 12.99 13.50
CA MET A 16 -6.68 12.66 12.56
C MET A 16 -6.08 11.98 11.33
N ASP A 17 -6.67 10.87 10.91
CA ASP A 17 -6.42 10.37 9.56
C ASP A 17 -7.21 11.26 8.59
N THR A 18 -6.50 12.11 7.84
CA THR A 18 -7.14 13.11 6.99
C THR A 18 -7.50 12.60 5.60
N HIS A 19 -7.20 11.33 5.29
CA HIS A 19 -7.46 10.74 3.97
C HIS A 19 -7.82 9.26 4.13
N CYS A 20 -9.09 8.91 3.99
CA CYS A 20 -9.52 7.51 3.99
C CYS A 20 -10.87 7.34 3.30
N HIS A 21 -11.12 6.13 2.78
CA HIS A 21 -12.23 5.85 1.90
C HIS A 21 -13.21 4.83 2.47
N SER A 22 -14.44 4.91 2.01
CA SER A 22 -15.52 3.99 2.31
C SER A 22 -16.07 3.36 1.04
N ARG A 23 -17.01 2.43 1.19
CA ARG A 23 -17.75 1.79 0.08
C ARG A 23 -18.49 2.78 -0.83
N ALA A 24 -18.63 4.05 -0.45
CA ALA A 24 -19.22 5.08 -1.31
C ALA A 24 -18.27 5.53 -2.42
N SER A 25 -16.97 5.24 -2.30
CA SER A 25 -16.01 5.28 -3.41
C SER A 25 -16.21 4.05 -4.30
N ASP A 26 -17.22 4.13 -5.18
CA ASP A 26 -17.68 3.01 -6.03
C ASP A 26 -17.10 3.02 -7.45
N GLY A 27 -16.18 3.96 -7.74
CA GLY A 27 -15.38 3.98 -8.95
C GLY A 27 -14.42 2.76 -9.04
N PRO A 28 -13.90 2.42 -10.24
CA PRO A 28 -12.89 1.37 -10.36
C PRO A 28 -11.50 1.89 -9.97
N ALA A 29 -10.91 1.32 -8.91
CA ALA A 29 -9.60 1.73 -8.33
C ALA A 29 -8.43 1.74 -9.32
N VAL A 30 -8.51 0.90 -10.36
CA VAL A 30 -7.53 0.86 -11.45
C VAL A 30 -8.33 0.68 -12.74
N ALA A 31 -8.01 1.44 -13.79
CA ALA A 31 -8.63 1.26 -15.11
C ALA A 31 -8.56 -0.22 -15.58
N ALA A 32 -7.51 -0.94 -15.20
CA ALA A 32 -7.33 -2.37 -15.44
C ALA A 32 -8.34 -3.27 -14.70
N LEU A 33 -9.04 -2.80 -13.66
CA LEU A 33 -10.08 -3.55 -12.93
C LEU A 33 -11.50 -3.14 -13.35
N SER A 34 -11.63 -2.09 -14.16
CA SER A 34 -12.92 -1.59 -14.68
C SER A 34 -13.69 -2.66 -15.46
N PHE A 35 -13.01 -3.58 -16.13
CA PHE A 35 -13.66 -4.68 -16.87
C PHE A 35 -14.37 -5.71 -15.96
N LEU A 36 -14.03 -5.77 -14.67
CA LEU A 36 -14.62 -6.71 -13.70
C LEU A 36 -15.78 -6.10 -12.89
N ASN A 37 -16.07 -4.80 -13.08
CA ASN A 37 -17.03 -4.04 -12.27
C ASN A 37 -16.80 -4.26 -10.76
N MET A 38 -15.53 -4.23 -10.35
CA MET A 38 -15.10 -4.39 -8.96
C MET A 38 -15.01 -2.99 -8.33
N PRO A 39 -15.78 -2.71 -7.26
CA PRO A 39 -15.67 -1.48 -6.49
C PRO A 39 -14.24 -1.28 -5.97
N GLU A 40 -13.86 -0.03 -5.84
CA GLU A 40 -12.58 0.39 -5.28
C GLU A 40 -12.48 0.13 -3.78
N CYS A 41 -13.58 0.34 -3.03
CA CYS A 41 -13.62 0.11 -1.59
C CYS A 41 -14.87 -0.68 -1.19
N TYR A 42 -14.71 -1.58 -0.21
CA TYR A 42 -15.82 -2.34 0.39
C TYR A 42 -16.10 -1.94 1.84
N SER A 43 -15.31 -1.01 2.39
CA SER A 43 -15.31 -0.65 3.81
C SER A 43 -16.60 0.08 4.20
N PRO A 44 -17.39 -0.43 5.17
CA PRO A 44 -18.51 0.32 5.73
C PRO A 44 -18.01 1.62 6.40
N PRO A 45 -18.67 2.78 6.20
CA PRO A 45 -18.26 4.04 6.82
C PRO A 45 -18.06 3.94 8.34
N GLU A 46 -18.98 3.26 9.03
CA GLU A 46 -18.89 3.05 10.49
C GLU A 46 -17.65 2.26 10.90
N LYS A 47 -17.17 1.34 10.06
CA LYS A 47 -15.98 0.54 10.37
C LYS A 47 -14.70 1.34 10.15
N VAL A 48 -14.69 2.28 9.20
CA VAL A 48 -13.60 3.25 9.04
C VAL A 48 -13.49 4.10 10.32
N TYR A 49 -14.62 4.62 10.82
CA TYR A 49 -14.66 5.33 12.09
C TYR A 49 -14.16 4.48 13.27
N ASP A 50 -14.72 3.28 13.45
CA ASP A 50 -14.34 2.36 14.52
C ASP A 50 -12.82 2.10 14.51
N GLN A 51 -12.24 1.83 13.33
CA GLN A 51 -10.82 1.53 13.19
C GLN A 51 -9.94 2.76 13.47
N ALA A 52 -10.33 3.95 13.01
CA ALA A 52 -9.63 5.20 13.30
C ALA A 52 -9.57 5.44 14.83
N ARG A 53 -10.72 5.29 15.51
CA ARG A 53 -10.81 5.45 16.97
C ARG A 53 -10.03 4.38 17.72
N ALA A 54 -10.10 3.12 17.30
CA ALA A 54 -9.33 2.02 17.88
C ALA A 54 -7.80 2.25 17.77
N ARG A 55 -7.35 2.98 16.74
CA ARG A 55 -5.95 3.39 16.55
C ARG A 55 -5.60 4.73 17.20
N GLY A 56 -6.52 5.29 17.98
CA GLY A 56 -6.29 6.47 18.80
C GLY A 56 -6.34 7.79 18.03
N MET A 57 -7.07 7.84 16.91
CA MET A 57 -7.42 9.11 16.27
C MET A 57 -8.47 9.84 17.12
N ASP A 58 -8.23 11.13 17.33
CA ASP A 58 -9.08 12.02 18.13
C ASP A 58 -10.24 12.57 17.31
N LEU A 59 -9.97 12.88 16.04
CA LEU A 59 -10.94 13.30 15.05
C LEU A 59 -10.92 12.31 13.86
N VAL A 60 -12.03 12.22 13.13
CA VAL A 60 -12.19 11.29 12.01
C VAL A 60 -12.84 12.00 10.83
N THR A 61 -12.42 11.66 9.61
CA THR A 61 -13.12 12.03 8.38
C THR A 61 -13.27 10.81 7.48
N ILE A 62 -14.09 10.93 6.44
CA ILE A 62 -14.09 10.05 5.27
C ILE A 62 -14.05 10.98 4.06
N THR A 63 -13.16 10.69 3.12
CA THR A 63 -12.87 11.54 1.95
C THR A 63 -13.13 10.76 0.66
N ASP A 64 -14.34 10.21 0.52
CA ASP A 64 -14.70 9.41 -0.65
C ASP A 64 -14.51 10.17 -1.97
N HIS A 65 -14.16 9.43 -3.02
CA HIS A 65 -13.92 9.98 -4.35
C HIS A 65 -15.18 10.66 -4.91
N ASP A 66 -15.08 11.97 -5.15
CA ASP A 66 -16.09 12.76 -5.85
C ASP A 66 -17.51 12.70 -5.24
N THR A 67 -17.64 12.26 -3.98
CA THR A 67 -18.91 12.13 -3.27
C THR A 67 -18.74 12.31 -1.76
N ILE A 68 -19.78 12.77 -1.08
CA ILE A 68 -19.83 12.87 0.39
C ILE A 68 -20.76 11.82 1.02
N LYS A 69 -21.32 10.90 0.23
CA LYS A 69 -22.36 9.96 0.71
C LYS A 69 -21.93 9.16 1.94
N GLY A 70 -20.74 8.56 1.90
CA GLY A 70 -20.21 7.77 3.02
C GLY A 70 -19.99 8.62 4.27
N ALA A 71 -19.50 9.86 4.11
CA ALA A 71 -19.36 10.80 5.21
C ALA A 71 -20.73 11.23 5.80
N MET A 72 -21.72 11.52 4.94
CA MET A 72 -23.05 11.94 5.38
C MET A 72 -23.80 10.85 6.14
N GLU A 73 -23.59 9.56 5.82
CA GLU A 73 -24.14 8.45 6.63
C GLU A 73 -23.72 8.56 8.11
N LEU A 74 -22.49 9.00 8.41
CA LEU A 74 -22.00 9.16 9.78
C LEU A 74 -22.49 10.46 10.43
N VAL A 75 -22.60 11.54 9.65
CA VAL A 75 -23.16 12.82 10.13
C VAL A 75 -24.61 12.63 10.57
N GLU A 76 -25.44 12.01 9.73
CA GLU A 76 -26.87 11.79 10.00
C GLU A 76 -27.10 10.89 11.22
N ARG A 77 -26.16 9.98 11.50
CA ARG A 77 -26.17 9.10 12.66
C ARG A 77 -25.56 9.73 13.91
N GLY A 78 -25.01 10.94 13.84
CA GLY A 78 -24.52 11.71 14.98
C GLY A 78 -23.20 11.21 15.56
N PHE A 79 -22.27 10.71 14.74
CA PHE A 79 -20.96 10.28 15.22
C PHE A 79 -20.13 11.46 15.75
N GLU A 80 -19.63 11.35 16.99
CA GLU A 80 -18.85 12.39 17.65
C GLU A 80 -17.43 12.51 17.07
N GLY A 81 -16.90 13.74 17.01
CA GLY A 81 -15.56 14.01 16.50
C GLY A 81 -15.38 13.69 15.01
N PHE A 82 -16.48 13.64 14.27
CA PHE A 82 -16.49 13.34 12.84
C PHE A 82 -16.58 14.61 11.99
N ILE A 83 -15.85 14.65 10.88
CA ILE A 83 -15.75 15.80 9.98
C ILE A 83 -16.02 15.32 8.56
N PRO A 84 -17.04 15.86 7.86
CA PRO A 84 -17.29 15.52 6.47
C PRO A 84 -16.10 15.87 5.59
N GLY A 85 -15.71 14.95 4.71
CA GLY A 85 -14.63 15.16 3.77
C GLY A 85 -15.00 14.65 2.38
N GLN A 86 -14.18 15.01 1.40
CA GLN A 86 -14.26 14.53 0.03
C GLN A 86 -12.88 14.59 -0.61
N GLU A 87 -12.49 13.57 -1.38
CA GLU A 87 -11.39 13.67 -2.32
C GLU A 87 -11.95 14.08 -3.68
N VAL A 88 -11.70 15.33 -4.08
CA VAL A 88 -12.23 15.92 -5.31
C VAL A 88 -11.25 15.71 -6.45
N THR A 89 -11.70 15.05 -7.51
CA THR A 89 -10.97 15.00 -8.78
C THR A 89 -11.15 16.31 -9.52
N VAL A 90 -10.03 17.01 -9.76
CA VAL A 90 -9.97 18.27 -10.52
C VAL A 90 -8.96 18.20 -11.66
N PHE A 91 -9.11 19.06 -12.66
CA PHE A 91 -8.27 19.02 -13.87
C PHE A 91 -7.63 20.37 -14.17
N PHE A 92 -6.38 20.35 -14.63
CA PHE A 92 -5.83 21.48 -15.36
C PHE A 92 -6.59 21.63 -16.69
N PRO A 93 -7.11 22.83 -17.01
CA PRO A 93 -7.86 23.05 -18.24
C PRO A 93 -6.99 22.92 -19.50
N GLU A 94 -5.68 23.19 -19.41
CA GLU A 94 -4.75 23.23 -20.55
C GLU A 94 -4.50 21.85 -21.15
N ASP A 95 -4.27 20.85 -20.30
CA ASP A 95 -3.82 19.53 -20.75
C ASP A 95 -4.62 18.39 -20.14
N ARG A 96 -5.62 18.67 -19.29
CA ARG A 96 -6.41 17.66 -18.57
C ARG A 96 -5.56 16.82 -17.62
N CYS A 97 -4.43 17.33 -17.12
CA CYS A 97 -3.73 16.72 -16.00
C CYS A 97 -4.71 16.57 -14.83
N LYS A 98 -4.84 15.34 -14.32
CA LYS A 98 -5.75 15.01 -13.24
C LYS A 98 -5.04 15.20 -11.90
N LEU A 99 -5.65 15.96 -11.00
CA LEU A 99 -5.25 16.08 -9.61
C LEU A 99 -6.38 15.58 -8.71
N HIS A 100 -6.02 15.13 -7.51
CA HIS A 100 -6.99 14.93 -6.45
C HIS A 100 -6.71 15.91 -5.30
N VAL A 101 -7.75 16.50 -4.75
CA VAL A 101 -7.64 17.46 -3.66
C VAL A 101 -8.58 17.04 -2.54
N LEU A 102 -8.03 16.81 -1.35
CA LEU A 102 -8.79 16.59 -0.13
C LEU A 102 -9.45 17.90 0.26
N VAL A 103 -10.74 17.86 0.56
CA VAL A 103 -11.52 18.99 1.08
C VAL A 103 -12.25 18.53 2.33
N TRP A 104 -12.06 19.24 3.44
CA TRP A 104 -12.65 18.91 4.74
C TRP A 104 -13.62 19.98 5.22
N GLY A 105 -14.61 19.58 6.01
CA GLY A 105 -15.68 20.44 6.48
C GLY A 105 -16.64 20.87 5.36
N ILE A 106 -16.67 20.13 4.26
CA ILE A 106 -17.54 20.44 3.11
C ILE A 106 -19.01 20.16 3.44
N THR A 107 -19.88 21.11 3.09
CA THR A 107 -21.34 20.96 3.24
C THR A 107 -21.98 20.35 1.98
N PRO A 108 -23.20 19.77 2.07
CA PRO A 108 -23.93 19.30 0.89
C PRO A 108 -24.13 20.38 -0.18
N ALA A 109 -24.43 21.62 0.21
CA ALA A 109 -24.57 22.73 -0.73
C ALA A 109 -23.25 23.03 -1.46
N GLN A 110 -22.12 23.08 -0.75
CA GLN A 110 -20.80 23.26 -1.36
C GLN A 110 -20.41 22.08 -2.28
N HIS A 111 -20.79 20.85 -1.92
CA HIS A 111 -20.62 19.69 -2.79
C HIS A 111 -21.39 19.84 -4.11
N GLU A 112 -22.64 20.32 -4.06
CA GLU A 112 -23.44 20.58 -5.27
C GLU A 112 -22.87 21.71 -6.14
N GLU A 113 -22.21 22.71 -5.53
CA GLU A 113 -21.51 23.77 -6.26
C GLU A 113 -20.39 23.25 -7.16
N LEU A 114 -19.69 22.19 -6.74
CA LEU A 114 -18.59 21.59 -7.54
C LEU A 114 -19.06 21.19 -8.94
N SER A 115 -20.25 20.61 -9.03
CA SER A 115 -20.86 20.18 -10.29
C SER A 115 -21.58 21.32 -11.00
N SER A 116 -22.43 22.07 -10.30
CA SER A 116 -23.27 23.11 -10.92
C SER A 116 -22.46 24.27 -11.50
N ARG A 117 -21.30 24.57 -10.92
CA ARG A 117 -20.37 25.61 -11.42
C ARG A 117 -19.23 25.05 -12.28
N GLY A 118 -19.18 23.74 -12.52
CA GLY A 118 -18.14 23.09 -13.33
C GLY A 118 -16.72 23.19 -12.76
N LEU A 119 -16.57 23.43 -11.44
CA LEU A 119 -15.28 23.71 -10.79
C LEU A 119 -14.27 22.58 -10.98
N ARG A 120 -14.75 21.33 -11.07
CA ARG A 120 -13.87 20.17 -11.26
C ARG A 120 -13.09 20.21 -12.58
N HIS A 121 -13.56 20.96 -13.59
CA HIS A 121 -12.91 21.02 -14.90
C HIS A 121 -11.83 22.10 -15.02
N ASP A 122 -11.68 22.94 -13.99
CA ASP A 122 -10.74 24.06 -13.95
C ASP A 122 -10.16 24.21 -12.53
N VAL A 123 -8.92 23.73 -12.36
CA VAL A 123 -8.19 23.80 -11.09
C VAL A 123 -8.01 25.23 -10.56
N TYR A 124 -7.95 26.23 -11.45
CA TYR A 124 -7.78 27.63 -11.05
C TYR A 124 -9.07 28.16 -10.42
N ALA A 125 -10.21 27.94 -11.09
CA ALA A 125 -11.52 28.31 -10.55
C ALA A 125 -11.82 27.57 -9.23
N PHE A 126 -11.45 26.28 -9.16
CA PHE A 126 -11.59 25.48 -7.95
C PHE A 126 -10.73 26.03 -6.79
N ALA A 127 -9.48 26.38 -7.03
CA ALA A 127 -8.60 26.93 -5.99
C ALA A 127 -9.10 28.29 -5.45
N CYS A 128 -9.56 29.18 -6.34
CA CYS A 128 -10.19 30.44 -5.93
C CYS A 128 -11.45 30.19 -5.09
N TRP A 129 -12.30 29.23 -5.51
CA TRP A 129 -13.49 28.86 -4.75
C TRP A 129 -13.16 28.32 -3.35
N LEU A 130 -12.13 27.46 -3.22
CA LEU A 130 -11.68 26.97 -1.90
C LEU A 130 -11.27 28.12 -0.97
N TYR A 131 -10.57 29.11 -1.51
CA TYR A 131 -10.16 30.30 -0.75
C TYR A 131 -11.36 31.17 -0.34
N GLU A 132 -12.27 31.46 -1.26
CA GLU A 132 -13.48 32.25 -1.01
C GLU A 132 -14.40 31.60 0.04
N GLN A 133 -14.56 30.28 -0.05
CA GLN A 133 -15.36 29.49 0.89
C GLN A 133 -14.62 29.19 2.20
N ARG A 134 -13.34 29.55 2.32
CA ARG A 134 -12.46 29.26 3.46
C ARG A 134 -12.42 27.77 3.82
N LEU A 135 -12.37 26.91 2.79
CA LEU A 135 -12.36 25.46 2.96
C LEU A 135 -10.95 24.94 3.21
N ALA A 136 -10.83 24.08 4.23
CA ALA A 136 -9.59 23.37 4.51
C ALA A 136 -9.35 22.30 3.45
N HIS A 137 -8.12 22.21 2.97
CA HIS A 137 -7.80 21.33 1.85
C HIS A 137 -6.32 20.93 1.81
N ALA A 138 -6.02 19.87 1.07
CA ALA A 138 -4.67 19.54 0.66
C ALA A 138 -4.64 18.87 -0.71
N LEU A 139 -3.62 19.16 -1.51
CA LEU A 139 -3.31 18.35 -2.69
C LEU A 139 -2.95 16.93 -2.22
N ALA A 140 -3.77 15.95 -2.58
CA ALA A 140 -3.55 14.56 -2.23
C ALA A 140 -2.38 14.00 -3.03
N HIS A 141 -1.56 13.14 -2.40
CA HIS A 141 -0.46 12.39 -3.02
C HIS A 141 0.23 13.14 -4.20
N PRO A 142 0.80 14.34 -3.98
CA PRO A 142 1.06 15.33 -5.02
C PRO A 142 2.01 14.88 -6.12
N LEU A 143 2.88 13.89 -5.86
CA LEU A 143 3.83 13.36 -6.84
C LEU A 143 3.35 12.08 -7.53
N TYR A 144 2.13 11.62 -7.25
CA TYR A 144 1.54 10.42 -7.86
C TYR A 144 0.91 10.75 -9.22
N MET A 145 1.26 9.96 -10.25
CA MET A 145 0.80 10.22 -11.63
C MET A 145 -0.56 9.57 -11.90
N GLN A 146 -1.61 10.38 -11.77
CA GLN A 146 -2.98 9.92 -11.95
C GLN A 146 -3.35 9.49 -13.37
N ASN A 147 -2.91 10.26 -14.37
CA ASN A 147 -3.23 10.00 -15.79
C ASN A 147 -2.03 10.22 -16.73
N GLY A 148 -0.81 10.17 -16.20
CA GLY A 148 0.43 10.24 -16.98
C GLY A 148 0.81 11.62 -17.53
N ARG A 149 0.14 12.69 -17.06
CA ARG A 149 0.39 14.08 -17.52
C ARG A 149 1.15 14.95 -16.53
N LEU A 150 1.24 14.51 -15.27
CA LEU A 150 1.87 15.29 -14.20
C LEU A 150 3.34 15.57 -14.52
N THR A 151 3.76 16.81 -14.29
CA THR A 151 5.14 17.29 -14.49
C THR A 151 5.45 18.35 -13.43
N ARG A 152 6.73 18.79 -13.35
CA ARG A 152 7.14 19.89 -12.48
C ARG A 152 6.27 21.15 -12.65
N TRP A 153 5.93 21.48 -13.90
CA TRP A 153 5.07 22.61 -14.28
C TRP A 153 3.72 22.62 -13.53
N HIS A 154 3.15 21.45 -13.29
CA HIS A 154 1.90 21.28 -12.55
C HIS A 154 2.09 21.50 -11.04
N ILE A 155 3.15 20.93 -10.47
CA ILE A 155 3.44 21.01 -9.03
C ILE A 155 3.77 22.43 -8.60
N GLU A 156 4.55 23.15 -9.41
CA GLU A 156 4.88 24.55 -9.15
C GLU A 156 3.65 25.46 -9.17
N ARG A 157 2.71 25.24 -10.11
CA ARG A 157 1.41 25.92 -10.09
C ARG A 157 0.55 25.53 -8.90
N CYS A 158 0.55 24.26 -8.53
CA CYS A 158 -0.13 23.82 -7.31
C CYS A 158 0.41 24.54 -6.07
N ALA A 159 1.70 24.89 -6.02
CA ALA A 159 2.27 25.70 -4.95
C ALA A 159 1.74 27.15 -4.91
N LEU A 160 1.23 27.68 -6.03
CA LEU A 160 0.56 28.97 -6.09
C LEU A 160 -0.94 28.86 -5.75
N LEU A 161 -1.55 27.70 -6.01
CA LEU A 161 -2.98 27.46 -5.89
C LEU A 161 -3.43 26.95 -4.51
N PHE A 162 -2.70 26.00 -3.94
CA PHE A 162 -3.13 25.25 -2.75
C PHE A 162 -2.28 25.59 -1.54
N GLN A 163 -2.91 25.58 -0.36
CA GLN A 163 -2.27 25.86 0.92
C GLN A 163 -1.78 24.59 1.62
N GLY A 164 -2.43 23.44 1.40
CA GLY A 164 -2.03 22.15 1.97
C GLY A 164 -1.51 21.13 0.95
N PHE A 165 -0.60 20.28 1.40
CA PHE A 165 0.00 19.19 0.63
C PHE A 165 0.07 17.94 1.49
N GLU A 166 -0.42 16.81 0.96
CA GLU A 166 -0.28 15.51 1.59
C GLU A 166 1.13 14.96 1.34
N VAL A 167 2.01 15.09 2.32
CA VAL A 167 3.41 14.66 2.20
C VAL A 167 3.62 13.21 2.64
N LEU A 168 2.66 12.66 3.40
CA LEU A 168 2.67 11.27 3.87
C LEU A 168 1.35 10.59 3.52
N ASN A 169 1.39 9.70 2.54
CA ASN A 169 0.22 8.95 2.10
C ASN A 169 0.43 7.45 2.39
N GLY A 170 -0.59 6.79 2.95
CA GLY A 170 -0.54 5.38 3.34
C GLY A 170 -0.76 4.39 2.18
N ALA A 171 -1.32 4.81 1.05
CA ALA A 171 -1.50 3.99 -0.15
C ALA A 171 -0.33 4.10 -1.13
N HIS A 172 0.45 5.18 -1.10
CA HIS A 172 1.53 5.47 -2.04
C HIS A 172 2.92 5.41 -1.41
N THR A 173 3.93 5.13 -2.23
CA THR A 173 5.33 4.98 -1.78
C THR A 173 5.84 6.15 -0.95
N GLU A 174 6.43 5.85 0.21
CA GLU A 174 7.07 6.86 1.08
C GLU A 174 8.19 7.64 0.37
N ARG A 175 8.72 7.12 -0.75
CA ARG A 175 9.72 7.79 -1.59
C ARG A 175 9.27 9.17 -2.10
N HIS A 176 7.97 9.45 -2.12
CA HIS A 176 7.43 10.76 -2.51
C HIS A 176 7.67 11.84 -1.44
N ARG A 177 7.71 11.46 -0.16
CA ARG A 177 7.77 12.39 0.98
C ARG A 177 8.98 13.31 0.91
N GLY A 178 10.18 12.75 0.83
CA GLY A 178 11.42 13.53 0.89
C GLY A 178 11.56 14.58 -0.22
N PRO A 179 11.35 14.23 -1.50
CA PRO A 179 11.30 15.20 -2.60
C PRO A 179 10.24 16.29 -2.41
N MET A 180 9.04 15.92 -1.95
CA MET A 180 7.96 16.88 -1.72
C MET A 180 8.28 17.83 -0.57
N GLU A 181 8.72 17.32 0.59
CA GLU A 181 9.14 18.14 1.74
C GLU A 181 10.26 19.12 1.36
N ARG A 182 11.29 18.66 0.63
CA ARG A 182 12.36 19.55 0.16
C ARG A 182 11.87 20.66 -0.76
N PHE A 183 10.94 20.35 -1.67
CA PHE A 183 10.33 21.37 -2.51
C PHE A 183 9.57 22.40 -1.67
N LEU A 184 8.76 21.95 -0.70
CA LEU A 184 8.01 22.84 0.20
C LEU A 184 8.93 23.67 1.11
N ASP A 185 10.02 23.10 1.61
CA ASP A 185 11.03 23.82 2.41
C ASP A 185 11.74 24.91 1.61
N GLY A 186 11.85 24.74 0.28
CA GLY A 186 12.41 25.75 -0.63
C GLY A 186 11.47 26.92 -0.93
N LEU A 187 10.19 26.85 -0.56
CA LEU A 187 9.24 27.93 -0.80
C LEU A 187 9.47 29.07 0.20
N THR A 188 9.97 30.19 -0.30
CA THR A 188 10.03 31.47 0.41
C THR A 188 9.14 32.49 -0.30
N GLU A 189 8.86 33.63 0.33
CA GLU A 189 8.10 34.73 -0.31
C GLU A 189 8.70 35.11 -1.68
N THR A 190 10.03 35.26 -1.75
CA THR A 190 10.74 35.49 -3.01
C THR A 190 10.52 34.39 -4.04
N ARG A 191 10.59 33.11 -3.62
CA ARG A 191 10.42 31.97 -4.53
C ARG A 191 8.99 31.89 -5.07
N ILE A 192 7.99 32.18 -4.24
CA ILE A 192 6.60 32.29 -4.68
C ILE A 192 6.47 33.40 -5.73
N GLY A 193 7.08 34.57 -5.51
CA GLY A 193 7.08 35.66 -6.50
C GLY A 193 7.74 35.28 -7.83
N GLN A 194 8.84 34.52 -7.80
CA GLN A 194 9.49 34.00 -9.00
C GLN A 194 8.61 32.99 -9.72
N LEU A 195 8.03 32.01 -9.01
CA LEU A 195 7.11 31.03 -9.59
C LEU A 195 5.89 31.72 -10.21
N ALA A 196 5.36 32.74 -9.55
CA ALA A 196 4.25 33.55 -10.06
C ALA A 196 4.61 34.24 -11.37
N ALA A 197 5.80 34.84 -11.46
CA ALA A 197 6.29 35.46 -12.69
C ALA A 197 6.56 34.43 -13.79
N GLU A 198 7.20 33.30 -13.46
CA GLU A 198 7.51 32.20 -14.39
C GLU A 198 6.26 31.58 -15.00
N HIS A 199 5.19 31.49 -14.22
CA HIS A 199 3.94 30.87 -14.65
C HIS A 199 2.86 31.86 -15.09
N GLY A 200 3.13 33.16 -14.97
CA GLY A 200 2.20 34.23 -15.34
C GLY A 200 0.92 34.21 -14.51
N MET A 201 0.99 33.84 -13.24
CA MET A 201 -0.17 33.72 -12.35
C MET A 201 0.14 34.16 -10.93
N GLU A 202 -0.81 34.79 -10.26
CA GLU A 202 -0.66 35.17 -8.85
C GLU A 202 -0.96 33.98 -7.93
N ALA A 203 -0.35 34.00 -6.74
CA ALA A 203 -0.70 33.04 -5.70
C ALA A 203 -2.08 33.36 -5.11
N VAL A 204 -2.91 32.33 -4.93
CA VAL A 204 -4.26 32.46 -4.37
C VAL A 204 -4.20 32.85 -2.88
N TRP A 205 -3.17 32.39 -2.18
CA TRP A 205 -3.03 32.55 -0.73
C TRP A 205 -2.02 33.63 -0.37
N PRO A 206 -2.32 34.57 0.56
CA PRO A 206 -1.42 35.67 0.92
C PRO A 206 -0.05 35.23 1.42
N ARG A 207 0.01 34.09 2.13
CA ARG A 207 1.25 33.49 2.65
C ARG A 207 1.54 32.16 1.96
N ALA A 208 1.50 32.12 0.64
CA ALA A 208 1.66 30.89 -0.13
C ALA A 208 3.02 30.16 0.07
N TRP A 209 4.01 30.76 0.74
CA TRP A 209 5.24 30.05 1.13
C TRP A 209 5.11 29.25 2.43
N VAL A 210 4.09 29.50 3.24
CA VAL A 210 3.76 28.68 4.42
C VAL A 210 2.79 27.61 3.97
N LYS A 211 3.19 26.34 4.00
CA LYS A 211 2.36 25.23 3.51
C LYS A 211 1.99 24.26 4.63
N ALA A 212 0.73 23.84 4.66
CA ALA A 212 0.29 22.74 5.50
C ALA A 212 0.85 21.41 4.98
N ARG A 213 1.29 20.55 5.89
CA ARG A 213 1.85 19.23 5.58
C ARG A 213 0.99 18.17 6.23
N THR A 214 0.12 17.55 5.45
CA THR A 214 -0.83 16.56 5.94
C THR A 214 -0.33 15.15 5.70
N GLY A 215 -0.88 14.21 6.48
CA GLY A 215 -0.74 12.79 6.26
C GLY A 215 -2.06 12.05 6.46
N GLY A 216 -2.30 11.02 5.66
CA GLY A 216 -3.49 10.21 5.71
C GLY A 216 -3.27 8.81 5.12
N SER A 217 -4.12 7.87 5.49
CA SER A 217 -3.93 6.45 5.13
C SER A 217 -4.24 6.13 3.68
N ASP A 218 -5.15 6.90 3.07
CA ASP A 218 -5.72 6.65 1.75
C ASP A 218 -6.22 5.20 1.62
N ASP A 219 -6.78 4.69 2.72
CA ASP A 219 -7.10 3.28 2.84
C ASP A 219 -8.41 2.90 2.16
N HIS A 220 -8.34 1.82 1.38
CA HIS A 220 -9.43 1.27 0.59
C HIS A 220 -9.85 -0.16 1.04
N GLY A 221 -9.13 -0.72 2.01
CA GLY A 221 -9.25 -2.13 2.41
C GLY A 221 -9.65 -2.37 3.86
N LEU A 222 -9.97 -1.32 4.61
CA LEU A 222 -10.10 -1.35 6.08
C LEU A 222 -8.86 -1.97 6.75
N LEU A 223 -7.68 -1.70 6.18
CA LEU A 223 -6.41 -2.23 6.64
C LEU A 223 -5.58 -1.17 7.37
N ASN A 224 -5.58 0.07 6.88
CA ASN A 224 -4.61 1.09 7.26
C ASN A 224 -5.18 2.39 7.83
N VAL A 225 -6.51 2.50 7.96
CA VAL A 225 -7.17 3.68 8.54
C VAL A 225 -6.52 4.08 9.87
N GLY A 226 -6.02 5.30 10.02
CA GLY A 226 -5.35 5.79 11.24
C GLY A 226 -3.88 5.41 11.39
N ARG A 227 -3.25 4.75 10.40
CA ARG A 227 -1.81 4.44 10.43
C ARG A 227 -0.93 5.55 9.89
N ALA A 228 -1.45 6.37 8.99
CA ALA A 228 -0.90 7.67 8.62
C ALA A 228 -1.92 8.73 9.04
N TRP A 229 -1.44 9.85 9.55
CA TRP A 229 -2.27 10.85 10.20
C TRP A 229 -1.63 12.24 10.15
N THR A 230 -2.48 13.25 10.32
CA THR A 230 -2.10 14.64 10.57
C THR A 230 -2.33 14.95 12.04
N GLY A 231 -1.33 15.53 12.69
CA GLY A 231 -1.36 15.90 14.10
C GLY A 231 -1.29 17.41 14.28
N VAL A 232 -2.00 17.92 15.29
CA VAL A 232 -1.97 19.33 15.69
C VAL A 232 -1.84 19.39 17.21
N ARG A 233 -0.91 20.21 17.70
CA ARG A 233 -0.73 20.45 19.13
C ARG A 233 -1.60 21.61 19.60
N GLY A 234 -2.38 21.37 20.65
CA GLY A 234 -3.11 22.44 21.31
C GLY A 234 -2.21 23.26 22.24
N GLU A 235 -2.73 24.39 22.69
CA GLU A 235 -2.04 25.28 23.63
C GLU A 235 -1.92 24.63 25.02
N ALA A 236 -0.83 24.93 25.72
CA ALA A 236 -0.57 24.43 27.08
C ALA A 236 -0.72 22.89 27.25
N GLY A 237 -0.57 22.12 26.16
CA GLY A 237 -0.69 20.65 26.18
C GLY A 237 -2.11 20.11 26.21
N SER A 238 -3.15 20.91 25.93
CA SER A 238 -4.52 20.41 25.78
C SER A 238 -4.77 19.84 24.38
N LYS A 239 -5.65 18.84 24.26
CA LYS A 239 -6.15 18.39 22.95
C LYS A 239 -7.13 19.42 22.38
N ILE A 240 -7.11 19.57 21.07
CA ILE A 240 -8.10 20.32 20.30
C ILE A 240 -9.32 19.43 20.13
N ALA A 241 -10.46 19.91 20.63
CA ALA A 241 -11.75 19.24 20.52
C ALA A 241 -12.61 19.78 19.36
N ASP A 242 -12.40 21.04 18.97
CA ASP A 242 -13.14 21.67 17.88
C ASP A 242 -12.50 21.34 16.50
N PRO A 243 -13.23 20.65 15.60
CA PRO A 243 -12.82 20.44 14.21
C PRO A 243 -12.39 21.70 13.48
N ALA A 244 -13.07 22.83 13.71
CA ALA A 244 -12.77 24.08 13.00
C ALA A 244 -11.41 24.64 13.43
N GLU A 245 -11.12 24.61 14.74
CA GLU A 245 -9.81 24.98 15.27
C GLU A 245 -8.69 24.06 14.73
N PHE A 246 -8.95 22.75 14.68
CA PHE A 246 -7.98 21.78 14.15
C PHE A 246 -7.55 22.17 12.73
N PHE A 247 -8.52 22.35 11.83
CA PHE A 247 -8.20 22.69 10.44
C PHE A 247 -7.70 24.12 10.26
N GLN A 248 -8.11 25.08 11.09
CA GLN A 248 -7.51 26.41 11.08
C GLN A 248 -6.01 26.35 11.35
N ARG A 249 -5.58 25.56 12.34
CA ARG A 249 -4.16 25.34 12.66
C ARG A 249 -3.43 24.57 11.54
N VAL A 250 -4.07 23.54 10.96
CA VAL A 250 -3.54 22.85 9.76
C VAL A 250 -3.28 23.86 8.65
N MET A 251 -4.28 24.66 8.25
CA MET A 251 -4.15 25.61 7.15
C MET A 251 -3.15 26.74 7.45
N ALA A 252 -2.88 27.04 8.72
CA ALA A 252 -1.82 27.94 9.15
C ALA A 252 -0.40 27.33 9.07
N GLY A 253 -0.28 26.06 8.68
CA GLY A 253 1.00 25.32 8.64
C GLY A 253 1.45 24.78 9.99
N ALA A 254 0.60 24.82 11.02
CA ALA A 254 0.90 24.36 12.38
C ALA A 254 0.44 22.90 12.58
N CYS A 255 0.90 22.00 11.71
CA CYS A 255 0.60 20.57 11.78
C CYS A 255 1.85 19.71 11.54
N GLU A 256 1.78 18.47 12.00
CA GLU A 256 2.82 17.46 11.76
C GLU A 256 2.21 16.19 11.13
N PRO A 257 2.72 15.71 9.98
CA PRO A 257 2.33 14.41 9.44
C PRO A 257 3.09 13.30 10.19
N GLY A 258 2.39 12.25 10.57
CA GLY A 258 2.96 11.13 11.31
C GLY A 258 2.36 9.79 10.91
N GLY A 259 3.05 8.72 11.29
CA GLY A 259 2.64 7.35 10.96
C GLY A 259 3.47 6.70 9.86
N VAL A 260 2.86 5.77 9.13
CA VAL A 260 3.53 4.88 8.16
C VAL A 260 3.05 5.16 6.74
N GLY A 261 3.99 5.41 5.83
CA GLY A 261 3.71 5.58 4.40
C GLY A 261 3.45 4.27 3.66
N GLY A 262 2.90 4.36 2.46
CA GLY A 262 2.62 3.20 1.63
C GLY A 262 3.88 2.46 1.16
N HIS A 263 3.72 1.16 0.95
CA HIS A 263 4.73 0.28 0.36
C HIS A 263 4.08 -0.85 -0.45
N SER A 264 4.88 -1.61 -1.20
CA SER A 264 4.35 -2.61 -2.14
C SER A 264 3.54 -3.72 -1.50
N SER A 265 3.95 -4.24 -0.32
CA SER A 265 3.15 -5.25 0.39
C SER A 265 1.80 -4.69 0.86
N LEU A 266 1.75 -3.42 1.31
CA LEU A 266 0.51 -2.77 1.72
C LEU A 266 -0.51 -2.74 0.59
N LEU A 267 -0.11 -2.26 -0.58
CA LEU A 267 -0.99 -2.23 -1.76
C LEU A 267 -1.39 -3.65 -2.19
N ALA A 268 -0.48 -4.62 -2.12
CA ALA A 268 -0.79 -6.01 -2.44
C ALA A 268 -1.87 -6.56 -1.51
N HIS A 269 -1.82 -6.22 -0.22
CA HIS A 269 -2.82 -6.62 0.77
C HIS A 269 -4.15 -5.90 0.59
N GLN A 270 -4.17 -4.61 0.27
CA GLN A 270 -5.41 -3.88 -0.08
C GLN A 270 -6.09 -4.52 -1.30
N LEU A 271 -5.35 -4.75 -2.39
CA LEU A 271 -5.87 -5.46 -3.57
C LEU A 271 -6.39 -6.86 -3.22
N THR A 272 -5.69 -7.57 -2.35
CA THR A 272 -6.11 -8.90 -1.86
C THR A 272 -7.41 -8.81 -1.07
N THR A 273 -7.60 -7.78 -0.24
CA THR A 273 -8.84 -7.56 0.52
C THR A 273 -10.01 -7.22 -0.39
N VAL A 274 -9.84 -6.32 -1.35
CA VAL A 274 -10.87 -6.00 -2.34
C VAL A 274 -11.26 -7.26 -3.13
N GLY A 275 -10.27 -8.04 -3.59
CA GLY A 275 -10.51 -9.32 -4.25
C GLY A 275 -11.21 -10.37 -3.36
N ALA A 276 -10.92 -10.38 -2.05
CA ALA A 276 -11.57 -11.26 -1.07
C ALA A 276 -13.05 -10.91 -0.89
N HIS A 277 -13.39 -9.62 -0.80
CA HIS A 277 -14.78 -9.16 -0.76
C HIS A 277 -15.52 -9.49 -2.06
N PHE A 278 -14.92 -9.18 -3.21
CA PHE A 278 -15.49 -9.53 -4.52
C PHE A 278 -15.77 -11.04 -4.63
N TYR A 279 -14.84 -11.88 -4.18
CA TYR A 279 -15.03 -13.32 -4.15
C TYR A 279 -16.20 -13.72 -3.24
N ALA A 280 -16.28 -13.16 -2.03
CA ALA A 280 -17.35 -13.45 -1.08
C ALA A 280 -18.73 -13.11 -1.65
N ASP A 281 -18.86 -11.95 -2.31
CA ASP A 281 -20.13 -11.46 -2.84
C ASP A 281 -20.55 -12.16 -4.14
N ARG A 282 -19.62 -12.36 -5.07
CA ARG A 282 -19.95 -12.79 -6.46
C ARG A 282 -19.65 -14.25 -6.75
N VAL A 283 -18.72 -14.87 -6.03
CA VAL A 283 -18.19 -16.21 -6.37
C VAL A 283 -18.55 -17.26 -5.34
N ALA A 284 -18.51 -16.93 -4.05
CA ALA A 284 -18.63 -17.91 -2.96
C ALA A 284 -19.96 -18.69 -2.96
N ALA A 285 -21.05 -18.08 -3.41
CA ALA A 285 -22.37 -18.74 -3.51
C ALA A 285 -22.39 -19.91 -4.51
N ARG A 286 -21.53 -19.88 -5.54
CA ARG A 286 -21.46 -20.90 -6.60
C ARG A 286 -20.53 -22.07 -6.25
N GLN A 287 -19.82 -21.98 -5.12
CA GLN A 287 -18.83 -22.97 -4.72
C GLN A 287 -19.46 -24.20 -4.07
N SER A 288 -18.78 -25.34 -4.22
CA SER A 288 -19.13 -26.55 -3.48
C SER A 288 -19.05 -26.34 -1.97
N THR A 289 -19.72 -27.18 -1.17
CA THR A 289 -19.65 -27.13 0.31
C THR A 289 -18.21 -27.19 0.83
N ARG A 290 -17.36 -28.04 0.24
CA ARG A 290 -15.92 -28.11 0.59
C ARG A 290 -15.19 -26.83 0.18
N GLY A 291 -15.42 -26.32 -1.03
CA GLY A 291 -14.81 -25.08 -1.52
C GLY A 291 -15.16 -23.88 -0.64
N ARG A 292 -16.44 -23.72 -0.30
CA ARG A 292 -16.93 -22.67 0.60
C ARG A 292 -16.34 -22.78 2.01
N TYR A 293 -16.17 -24.00 2.54
CA TYR A 293 -15.49 -24.21 3.82
C TYR A 293 -14.03 -23.76 3.79
N VAL A 294 -13.28 -24.09 2.73
CA VAL A 294 -11.89 -23.62 2.58
C VAL A 294 -11.84 -22.10 2.42
N ALA A 295 -12.66 -21.53 1.54
CA ALA A 295 -12.74 -20.09 1.33
C ALA A 295 -13.05 -19.34 2.63
N SER A 296 -14.01 -19.82 3.44
CA SER A 296 -14.37 -19.21 4.73
C SER A 296 -13.23 -19.19 5.77
N LYS A 297 -12.17 -19.98 5.58
CA LYS A 297 -10.97 -19.91 6.42
C LYS A 297 -9.95 -18.92 5.87
N LEU A 298 -9.74 -18.94 4.56
CA LEU A 298 -8.74 -18.08 3.90
C LEU A 298 -9.16 -16.61 3.88
N LEU A 299 -10.45 -16.33 3.63
CA LEU A 299 -10.99 -14.98 3.57
C LEU A 299 -10.89 -14.21 4.91
N ARG A 300 -10.76 -14.91 6.04
CA ARG A 300 -10.54 -14.29 7.36
C ARG A 300 -9.21 -13.57 7.48
N PHE A 301 -8.18 -13.98 6.71
CA PHE A 301 -6.94 -13.22 6.69
C PHE A 301 -7.18 -11.78 6.24
N ALA A 302 -8.11 -11.58 5.30
CA ALA A 302 -8.53 -10.29 4.77
C ALA A 302 -9.64 -9.60 5.55
N GLY A 303 -10.05 -10.12 6.72
CA GLY A 303 -11.16 -9.52 7.49
C GLY A 303 -12.54 -9.77 6.90
N VAL A 304 -12.68 -10.76 6.00
CA VAL A 304 -13.97 -11.09 5.38
C VAL A 304 -14.59 -12.30 6.08
N ASP A 305 -15.73 -12.09 6.73
CA ASP A 305 -16.50 -13.17 7.33
C ASP A 305 -17.48 -13.78 6.33
N LEU A 306 -17.21 -15.02 5.92
CA LEU A 306 -18.07 -15.78 5.03
C LEU A 306 -18.79 -16.88 5.82
N PRO A 307 -20.13 -16.96 5.79
CA PRO A 307 -20.88 -17.98 6.52
C PRO A 307 -20.41 -19.39 6.23
N ARG A 308 -19.97 -20.08 7.30
CA ARG A 308 -19.39 -21.42 7.24
C ARG A 308 -20.49 -22.49 7.07
N PRO A 309 -20.31 -23.47 6.18
CA PRO A 309 -21.16 -24.65 6.16
C PRO A 309 -21.10 -25.39 7.51
N SER A 310 -22.24 -25.86 8.02
CA SER A 310 -22.29 -26.62 9.28
C SER A 310 -21.47 -27.90 9.18
N LYS A 311 -20.93 -28.37 10.32
CA LYS A 311 -20.16 -29.63 10.39
C LYS A 311 -20.97 -30.82 9.86
N ALA A 312 -22.27 -30.87 10.17
CA ALA A 312 -23.20 -31.87 9.66
C ALA A 312 -23.33 -31.82 8.13
N ARG A 313 -23.48 -30.62 7.55
CA ARG A 313 -23.55 -30.44 6.10
C ARG A 313 -22.24 -30.81 5.40
N LEU A 314 -21.09 -30.50 6.01
CA LEU A 314 -19.79 -30.91 5.49
C LEU A 314 -19.62 -32.43 5.55
N ALA A 315 -19.97 -33.07 6.67
CA ALA A 315 -19.94 -34.52 6.81
C ALA A 315 -20.87 -35.20 5.79
N ALA A 316 -22.11 -34.75 5.68
CA ALA A 316 -23.08 -35.24 4.69
C ALA A 316 -22.54 -35.09 3.25
N HIS A 317 -21.90 -33.96 2.92
CA HIS A 317 -21.31 -33.76 1.60
C HIS A 317 -20.17 -34.75 1.30
N LEU A 318 -19.31 -35.03 2.30
CA LEU A 318 -18.21 -35.99 2.16
C LEU A 318 -18.72 -37.43 2.09
N THR A 319 -19.72 -37.82 2.87
CA THR A 319 -20.32 -39.16 2.86
C THR A 319 -21.11 -39.43 1.58
N THR A 320 -21.93 -38.47 1.13
CA THR A 320 -22.70 -38.56 -0.13
C THR A 320 -21.78 -38.78 -1.33
N ARG A 321 -20.64 -38.08 -1.38
CA ARG A 321 -19.61 -38.31 -2.40
C ARG A 321 -18.96 -39.69 -2.31
N ARG A 322 -18.78 -40.24 -1.11
CA ARG A 322 -18.21 -41.57 -0.88
C ARG A 322 -19.17 -42.68 -1.31
N VAL A 323 -20.47 -42.50 -1.04
CA VAL A 323 -21.54 -43.48 -1.33
C VAL A 323 -21.92 -43.49 -2.81
N LEU A 324 -22.02 -42.33 -3.46
CA LEU A 324 -22.47 -42.23 -4.86
C LEU A 324 -21.48 -42.78 -5.90
N ARG A 325 -20.33 -43.37 -5.50
CA ARG A 325 -19.28 -43.91 -6.39
C ARG A 325 -18.88 -42.98 -7.57
N ARG A 326 -19.23 -41.69 -7.52
CA ARG A 326 -18.76 -40.69 -8.46
C ARG A 326 -17.24 -40.71 -8.34
N LYS A 327 -16.54 -41.03 -9.45
CA LYS A 327 -15.07 -41.05 -9.54
C LYS A 327 -14.55 -39.92 -8.64
N ARG A 328 -13.71 -40.25 -7.64
CA ARG A 328 -13.05 -39.28 -6.77
C ARG A 328 -12.71 -38.06 -7.62
N GLY A 329 -13.46 -36.96 -7.49
CA GLY A 329 -12.97 -35.68 -7.99
C GLY A 329 -11.78 -35.42 -7.09
N LYS A 330 -10.58 -35.77 -7.56
CA LYS A 330 -9.33 -35.60 -6.81
C LYS A 330 -9.31 -34.13 -6.40
N SER A 331 -8.99 -33.83 -5.13
CA SER A 331 -8.66 -32.45 -4.77
C SER A 331 -7.51 -32.03 -5.66
N LEU A 332 -7.50 -30.77 -6.07
CA LEU A 332 -6.28 -30.20 -6.64
C LEU A 332 -5.16 -30.36 -5.59
N PRO A 333 -3.95 -30.80 -6.00
CA PRO A 333 -2.82 -31.01 -5.10
C PRO A 333 -2.54 -29.82 -4.16
N ILE A 334 -2.74 -28.59 -4.63
CA ILE A 334 -2.59 -27.38 -3.79
C ILE A 334 -3.47 -27.39 -2.54
N LEU A 335 -4.68 -27.97 -2.59
CA LEU A 335 -5.58 -28.02 -1.44
C LEU A 335 -5.09 -29.01 -0.38
N ASP A 336 -4.43 -30.08 -0.81
CA ASP A 336 -3.85 -31.06 0.09
C ASP A 336 -2.53 -30.51 0.69
N ALA A 337 -1.69 -29.86 -0.13
CA ALA A 337 -0.52 -29.12 0.33
C ALA A 337 -0.88 -28.01 1.34
N LEU A 338 -1.94 -27.23 1.09
CA LEU A 338 -2.45 -26.23 2.04
C LEU A 338 -2.89 -26.86 3.35
N ARG A 339 -3.55 -28.03 3.31
CA ARG A 339 -3.98 -28.72 4.51
C ARG A 339 -2.81 -29.20 5.36
N GLU A 340 -1.73 -29.64 4.72
CA GLU A 340 -0.54 -30.18 5.37
C GLU A 340 0.40 -29.06 5.87
N GLY A 341 0.56 -27.99 5.09
CA GLY A 341 1.52 -26.92 5.37
C GLY A 341 0.99 -25.70 6.13
N LEU A 342 -0.27 -25.29 5.93
CA LEU A 342 -0.77 -24.02 6.48
C LEU A 342 -0.69 -23.96 8.01
N GLY A 343 -1.02 -25.07 8.68
CA GLY A 343 -1.01 -25.13 10.15
C GLY A 343 0.37 -24.91 10.73
N SER A 344 1.38 -25.60 10.20
CA SER A 344 2.76 -25.52 10.71
C SER A 344 3.39 -24.16 10.46
N VAL A 345 3.10 -23.52 9.31
CA VAL A 345 3.54 -22.14 9.05
C VAL A 345 2.84 -21.18 10.00
N LEU A 346 1.51 -21.28 10.12
CA LEU A 346 0.73 -20.35 10.95
C LEU A 346 1.08 -20.43 12.45
N GLU A 347 1.57 -21.56 12.95
CA GLU A 347 2.08 -21.69 14.32
C GLU A 347 3.29 -20.79 14.61
N ARG A 348 4.07 -20.42 13.58
CA ARG A 348 5.21 -19.50 13.70
C ARG A 348 4.78 -18.02 13.72
N TYR A 349 3.52 -17.72 13.39
CA TYR A 349 2.95 -16.37 13.37
C TYR A 349 1.72 -16.29 14.29
N PRO A 350 1.91 -16.36 15.62
CA PRO A 350 0.82 -16.39 16.59
C PRO A 350 -0.08 -15.15 16.52
N ASP A 351 0.47 -13.99 16.19
CA ASP A 351 -0.29 -12.74 16.06
C ASP A 351 -1.23 -12.76 14.84
N LEU A 352 -0.74 -13.20 13.68
CA LEU A 352 -1.58 -13.41 12.49
C LEU A 352 -2.68 -14.43 12.78
N ARG A 353 -2.34 -15.52 13.47
CA ARG A 353 -3.31 -16.55 13.88
C ARG A 353 -4.38 -15.99 14.80
N ALA A 354 -4.02 -15.14 15.76
CA ALA A 354 -4.96 -14.51 16.68
C ALA A 354 -5.94 -13.59 15.93
N ARG A 355 -5.45 -12.82 14.95
CA ARG A 355 -6.27 -11.96 14.08
C ARG A 355 -7.11 -12.71 13.06
N LEU A 356 -7.07 -14.04 13.03
CA LEU A 356 -8.11 -14.78 12.30
C LEU A 356 -9.45 -14.73 13.04
N ALA A 357 -9.47 -14.50 14.35
CA ALA A 357 -10.70 -14.32 15.13
C ALA A 357 -11.31 -12.94 14.86
N GLN A 358 -12.63 -12.89 14.64
CA GLN A 358 -13.31 -11.65 14.19
C GLN A 358 -13.32 -10.59 15.29
N GLU A 359 -13.33 -11.03 16.55
CA GLU A 359 -13.28 -10.22 17.75
C GLU A 359 -11.96 -9.46 17.90
N ARG A 360 -10.98 -9.74 17.03
CA ARG A 360 -9.64 -9.13 17.00
C ARG A 360 -9.42 -8.22 15.79
N TRP A 361 -10.48 -7.83 15.08
CA TRP A 361 -10.42 -6.99 13.87
C TRP A 361 -10.63 -5.49 14.14
N ASP A 362 -10.77 -5.11 15.41
CA ASP A 362 -10.91 -3.72 15.87
C ASP A 362 -9.82 -2.80 15.29
N ALA A 363 -8.56 -3.24 15.32
CA ALA A 363 -7.44 -2.52 14.74
C ALA A 363 -6.99 -3.12 13.38
N GLY A 364 -7.89 -3.79 12.66
CA GLY A 364 -7.63 -4.40 11.35
C GLY A 364 -7.40 -5.91 11.38
N SER A 365 -7.48 -6.54 10.20
CA SER A 365 -7.37 -7.98 10.03
C SER A 365 -5.91 -8.48 10.06
N ALA A 366 -5.69 -9.78 9.82
CA ALA A 366 -4.33 -10.31 9.70
C ALA A 366 -3.55 -9.63 8.55
N LEU A 367 -4.21 -9.31 7.43
CA LEU A 367 -3.63 -8.57 6.31
C LEU A 367 -3.16 -7.17 6.70
N SER A 368 -3.68 -6.57 7.77
CA SER A 368 -3.20 -5.27 8.27
C SER A 368 -1.78 -5.34 8.81
N ASP A 369 -1.25 -6.51 9.17
CA ASP A 369 0.18 -6.65 9.51
C ASP A 369 1.01 -6.92 8.26
N HIS A 370 1.35 -5.89 7.51
CA HIS A 370 1.89 -6.09 6.17
C HIS A 370 3.28 -6.75 6.14
N GLU A 371 4.13 -6.52 7.14
CA GLU A 371 5.45 -7.15 7.17
C GLU A 371 5.33 -8.63 7.55
N GLN A 372 4.65 -8.94 8.66
CA GLN A 372 4.46 -10.32 9.08
C GLN A 372 3.68 -11.13 8.06
N MET A 373 2.64 -10.55 7.46
CA MET A 373 1.83 -11.22 6.46
C MET A 373 2.62 -11.54 5.20
N ALA A 374 3.51 -10.64 4.78
CA ALA A 374 4.32 -10.84 3.60
C ALA A 374 5.43 -11.87 3.84
N ALA A 375 6.05 -11.88 5.04
CA ALA A 375 6.95 -12.97 5.46
C ALA A 375 6.23 -14.33 5.54
N PHE A 376 5.03 -14.35 6.12
CA PHE A 376 4.17 -15.54 6.15
C PHE A 376 3.83 -16.03 4.73
N ALA A 377 3.53 -15.13 3.79
CA ALA A 377 3.21 -15.49 2.41
C ALA A 377 4.42 -16.10 1.68
N ASP A 378 5.63 -15.57 1.87
CA ASP A 378 6.86 -16.12 1.30
C ASP A 378 7.11 -17.53 1.84
N GLU A 379 7.00 -17.70 3.16
CA GLU A 379 7.24 -18.98 3.82
C GLU A 379 6.18 -20.03 3.48
N LEU A 380 4.90 -19.64 3.45
CA LEU A 380 3.81 -20.50 3.01
C LEU A 380 4.03 -20.93 1.56
N THR A 381 4.42 -20.02 0.68
CA THR A 381 4.72 -20.32 -0.72
C THR A 381 5.86 -21.34 -0.84
N ALA A 382 6.93 -21.18 -0.07
CA ALA A 382 8.05 -22.12 -0.05
C ALA A 382 7.60 -23.53 0.40
N VAL A 383 6.82 -23.61 1.48
CA VAL A 383 6.28 -24.89 1.98
C VAL A 383 5.35 -25.55 0.96
N LEU A 384 4.42 -24.81 0.37
CA LEU A 384 3.50 -25.33 -0.64
C LEU A 384 4.24 -25.81 -1.89
N THR A 385 5.27 -25.10 -2.31
CA THR A 385 6.12 -25.48 -3.44
C THR A 385 6.84 -26.81 -3.16
N ARG A 386 7.41 -27.00 -1.97
CA ARG A 386 8.08 -28.25 -1.58
C ARG A 386 7.11 -29.44 -1.61
N GLU A 387 5.89 -29.26 -1.08
CA GLU A 387 4.87 -30.31 -1.09
C GLU A 387 4.38 -30.64 -2.51
N LEU A 388 4.19 -29.61 -3.35
CA LEU A 388 3.85 -29.78 -4.76
C LEU A 388 4.97 -30.47 -5.55
N ASN A 389 6.24 -30.14 -5.28
CA ASN A 389 7.39 -30.78 -5.93
C ASN A 389 7.43 -32.27 -5.59
N SER A 390 7.26 -32.62 -4.30
CA SER A 390 7.31 -34.02 -3.84
C SER A 390 6.22 -34.87 -4.52
N SER A 391 5.02 -34.31 -4.66
CA SER A 391 3.86 -34.96 -5.28
C SER A 391 3.92 -34.98 -6.81
N SER A 392 4.42 -33.92 -7.45
CA SER A 392 4.63 -33.85 -8.90
C SER A 392 5.62 -34.90 -9.38
N LEU A 393 6.74 -35.10 -8.66
CA LEU A 393 7.72 -36.14 -8.97
C LEU A 393 7.11 -37.54 -8.89
N ARG A 394 6.21 -37.79 -7.92
CA ARG A 394 5.47 -39.06 -7.83
C ARG A 394 4.53 -39.25 -9.03
N ALA A 395 3.83 -38.20 -9.47
CA ALA A 395 2.96 -38.25 -10.65
C ALA A 395 3.75 -38.53 -11.94
N LEU A 396 4.91 -37.87 -12.10
CA LEU A 396 5.81 -38.07 -13.24
C LEU A 396 6.35 -39.51 -13.30
N ARG A 397 6.86 -40.03 -12.17
CA ARG A 397 7.34 -41.42 -12.07
C ARG A 397 6.26 -42.44 -12.41
N LYS A 398 5.01 -42.17 -12.02
CA LYS A 398 3.84 -43.03 -12.31
C LYS A 398 3.25 -42.80 -13.71
N ARG A 399 3.77 -41.84 -14.49
CA ARG A 399 3.21 -41.39 -15.78
C ARG A 399 1.71 -41.03 -15.68
N ASP A 400 1.28 -40.47 -14.54
CA ASP A 400 -0.12 -40.05 -14.32
C ASP A 400 -0.39 -38.72 -15.04
N LYS A 401 -0.84 -38.79 -16.30
CA LYS A 401 -1.12 -37.61 -17.13
C LYS A 401 -2.13 -36.65 -16.48
N THR A 402 -3.18 -37.17 -15.87
CA THR A 402 -4.19 -36.33 -15.19
C THR A 402 -3.59 -35.66 -13.97
N GLY A 403 -2.80 -36.39 -13.18
CA GLY A 403 -2.07 -35.83 -12.04
C GLY A 403 -1.11 -34.71 -12.43
N LEU A 404 -0.42 -34.84 -13.57
CA LEU A 404 0.46 -33.79 -14.09
C LEU A 404 -0.32 -32.50 -14.45
N VAL A 405 -1.51 -32.62 -15.07
CA VAL A 405 -2.38 -31.47 -15.34
C VAL A 405 -2.87 -30.82 -14.05
N ASP A 406 -3.30 -31.62 -13.06
CA ASP A 406 -3.74 -31.11 -11.75
C ASP A 406 -2.61 -30.36 -11.02
N HIS A 407 -1.36 -30.80 -11.17
CA HIS A 407 -0.17 -30.10 -10.67
C HIS A 407 0.09 -28.79 -11.41
N ALA A 408 0.00 -28.79 -12.75
CA ALA A 408 0.16 -27.56 -13.52
C ALA A 408 -0.87 -26.48 -13.11
N ILE A 409 -2.13 -26.88 -12.91
CA ILE A 409 -3.18 -25.99 -12.38
C ILE A 409 -2.83 -25.52 -10.96
N SER A 410 -2.30 -26.41 -10.11
CA SER A 410 -1.90 -26.07 -8.74
C SER A 410 -0.76 -25.03 -8.69
N TYR A 411 0.25 -25.16 -9.55
CA TYR A 411 1.30 -24.14 -9.69
C TYR A 411 0.74 -22.83 -10.24
N ALA A 412 -0.16 -22.88 -11.22
CA ALA A 412 -0.80 -21.67 -11.74
C ALA A 412 -1.58 -20.91 -10.66
N ILE A 413 -2.31 -21.62 -9.78
CA ILE A 413 -2.99 -21.01 -8.62
C ILE A 413 -1.99 -20.38 -7.65
N LEU A 414 -0.89 -21.08 -7.34
CA LEU A 414 0.14 -20.57 -6.44
C LEU A 414 0.84 -19.32 -6.99
N SER A 415 1.14 -19.30 -8.29
CA SER A 415 1.68 -18.12 -8.97
C SER A 415 0.67 -16.98 -9.02
N ALA A 416 -0.61 -17.27 -9.29
CA ALA A 416 -1.67 -16.26 -9.28
C ALA A 416 -1.83 -15.59 -7.91
N ALA A 417 -1.66 -16.34 -6.82
CA ALA A 417 -1.70 -15.80 -5.45
C ALA A 417 -0.55 -14.82 -5.14
N GLN A 418 0.55 -14.90 -5.89
CA GLN A 418 1.70 -13.98 -5.77
C GLN A 418 1.57 -12.72 -6.64
N MET A 419 0.65 -12.71 -7.61
CA MET A 419 0.48 -11.60 -8.55
C MET A 419 0.23 -10.24 -7.88
N PRO A 420 -0.55 -10.13 -6.78
CA PRO A 420 -0.71 -8.85 -6.09
C PRO A 420 0.63 -8.24 -5.67
N TYR A 421 1.56 -9.02 -5.12
CA TYR A 421 2.87 -8.51 -4.71
C TYR A 421 3.71 -8.03 -5.90
N ILE A 422 3.73 -8.79 -6.99
CA ILE A 422 4.47 -8.43 -8.20
C ILE A 422 3.90 -7.14 -8.80
N PHE A 423 2.58 -7.10 -8.99
CA PHE A 423 1.89 -5.93 -9.52
C PHE A 423 2.15 -4.70 -8.65
N SER A 424 1.95 -4.81 -7.34
CA SER A 424 2.13 -3.69 -6.41
C SER A 424 3.56 -3.19 -6.34
N LEU A 425 4.57 -4.05 -6.56
CA LEU A 425 5.96 -3.62 -6.64
C LEU A 425 6.20 -2.66 -7.81
N PHE A 426 5.80 -3.06 -9.02
CA PHE A 426 5.98 -2.22 -10.20
C PHE A 426 5.07 -0.99 -10.15
N TYR A 427 3.83 -1.16 -9.69
CA TYR A 427 2.87 -0.07 -9.59
C TYR A 427 3.33 1.02 -8.62
N GLN A 428 3.87 0.67 -7.45
CA GLN A 428 4.41 1.65 -6.48
C GLN A 428 5.73 2.31 -6.93
N ASN A 429 6.37 1.82 -8.00
CA ASN A 429 7.61 2.38 -8.52
C ASN A 429 7.43 3.06 -9.88
N LYS A 430 6.20 3.17 -10.40
CA LYS A 430 5.95 3.73 -11.74
C LYS A 430 6.34 5.22 -11.82
N GLU A 431 6.27 5.95 -10.71
CA GLU A 431 6.69 7.36 -10.63
C GLU A 431 8.18 7.58 -10.40
N ARG A 432 8.99 6.52 -10.24
CA ARG A 432 10.37 6.66 -9.77
C ARG A 432 11.18 7.65 -10.61
N GLU A 433 11.12 7.54 -11.94
CA GLU A 433 11.85 8.42 -12.84
C GLU A 433 11.37 9.88 -12.74
N PHE A 434 10.06 10.10 -12.62
CA PHE A 434 9.48 11.42 -12.43
C PHE A 434 9.94 12.04 -11.10
N VAL A 435 9.88 11.29 -10.00
CA VAL A 435 10.25 11.75 -8.66
C VAL A 435 11.74 12.06 -8.57
N GLU A 436 12.60 11.23 -9.17
CA GLU A 436 14.04 11.46 -9.23
C GLU A 436 14.37 12.73 -10.04
N ARG A 437 13.72 12.92 -11.19
CA ARG A 437 13.86 14.12 -12.02
C ARG A 437 13.35 15.37 -11.31
N PHE A 438 12.15 15.32 -10.73
CA PHE A 438 11.57 16.42 -9.96
C PHE A 438 12.48 16.85 -8.81
N ALA A 439 13.02 15.88 -8.07
CA ALA A 439 13.97 16.16 -6.99
C ALA A 439 15.26 16.82 -7.50
N HIS A 440 15.75 16.43 -8.69
CA HIS A 440 16.94 17.02 -9.29
C HIS A 440 16.69 18.46 -9.77
N GLU A 441 15.60 18.67 -10.50
CA GLU A 441 15.24 19.98 -11.08
C GLU A 441 14.94 21.04 -10.01
N THR A 442 14.27 20.65 -8.93
CA THR A 442 13.91 21.57 -7.83
C THR A 442 15.09 21.85 -6.90
N ALA A 443 16.02 20.91 -6.73
CA ALA A 443 17.24 21.13 -5.98
C ALA A 443 18.26 21.99 -6.74
N GLY A 444 18.35 21.86 -8.07
CA GLY A 444 19.17 22.73 -8.91
C GLY A 444 18.79 24.20 -8.78
N ALA A 445 17.49 24.49 -8.82
CA ALA A 445 16.97 25.84 -8.58
C ALA A 445 17.37 26.39 -7.20
N ALA A 446 17.31 25.57 -6.15
CA ALA A 446 17.76 25.98 -4.80
C ALA A 446 19.29 26.16 -4.70
N ALA A 447 20.07 25.42 -5.48
CA ALA A 447 21.54 25.51 -5.51
C ALA A 447 22.03 26.76 -6.24
N GLU A 448 21.41 27.13 -7.35
CA GLU A 448 21.68 28.39 -8.07
C GLU A 448 21.45 29.63 -7.18
N GLU A 449 20.56 29.51 -6.19
CA GLU A 449 20.26 30.55 -5.19
C GLU A 449 21.18 30.50 -3.95
N GLY A 450 22.22 29.66 -3.95
CA GLY A 450 23.19 29.55 -2.85
C GLY A 450 22.65 28.88 -1.58
N ARG A 451 21.52 28.16 -1.67
CA ARG A 451 20.82 27.56 -0.52
C ARG A 451 20.99 26.04 -0.41
N ALA A 452 21.66 25.40 -1.38
CA ALA A 452 21.83 23.95 -1.36
C ALA A 452 23.09 23.48 -0.60
N GLY A 453 22.89 22.56 0.34
CA GLY A 453 23.95 21.62 0.73
C GLY A 453 24.29 20.67 -0.43
N PRO A 454 25.45 19.98 -0.39
CA PRO A 454 25.98 19.27 -1.55
C PRO A 454 24.98 18.24 -2.12
N MET A 455 24.59 18.43 -3.39
CA MET A 455 23.71 17.55 -4.18
C MET A 455 24.20 16.09 -4.33
N LEU A 456 25.43 15.80 -3.90
CA LEU A 456 26.15 14.54 -4.11
C LEU A 456 26.03 13.55 -2.93
N GLY A 457 25.24 13.86 -1.91
CA GLY A 457 25.17 13.07 -0.66
C GLY A 457 24.36 11.78 -0.72
N ARG A 458 23.78 11.38 -1.86
CA ARG A 458 23.11 10.07 -1.93
C ARG A 458 24.17 8.98 -2.10
N PRO A 459 24.43 8.15 -1.07
CA PRO A 459 25.37 7.04 -1.24
C PRO A 459 24.84 6.13 -2.35
N MET A 460 25.71 5.81 -3.30
CA MET A 460 25.39 4.85 -4.36
C MET A 460 25.09 3.50 -3.71
N ARG A 461 23.89 2.98 -3.95
CA ARG A 461 23.47 1.64 -3.54
C ARG A 461 23.43 0.73 -4.75
N VAL A 462 24.05 -0.44 -4.65
CA VAL A 462 24.15 -1.41 -5.74
C VAL A 462 23.64 -2.76 -5.27
N SER A 463 22.72 -3.37 -6.01
CA SER A 463 22.29 -4.75 -5.83
C SER A 463 22.68 -5.55 -7.06
N LEU A 464 23.62 -6.50 -6.92
CA LEU A 464 24.08 -7.40 -7.97
C LEU A 464 23.32 -8.72 -7.89
N LEU A 465 22.47 -9.00 -8.87
CA LEU A 465 21.82 -10.30 -9.03
C LEU A 465 22.70 -11.23 -9.89
N THR A 466 23.02 -12.41 -9.40
CA THR A 466 23.86 -13.39 -10.11
C THR A 466 23.41 -14.83 -9.88
N ASP A 467 23.49 -15.65 -10.92
CA ASP A 467 23.30 -17.11 -10.91
C ASP A 467 24.60 -17.88 -10.67
N THR A 468 25.76 -17.24 -10.88
CA THR A 468 27.07 -17.91 -10.86
C THR A 468 27.74 -18.00 -9.49
N LEU A 469 27.17 -17.43 -8.42
CA LEU A 469 27.88 -17.32 -7.14
C LEU A 469 28.22 -18.69 -6.52
N GLY A 470 27.40 -19.71 -6.77
CA GLY A 470 27.64 -21.09 -6.33
C GLY A 470 28.55 -21.91 -7.26
N ASP A 471 29.05 -21.33 -8.35
CA ASP A 471 29.88 -22.03 -9.32
C ASP A 471 31.36 -22.01 -8.93
N VAL A 472 32.11 -23.03 -9.35
CA VAL A 472 33.56 -23.10 -9.17
C VAL A 472 34.26 -22.45 -10.38
N ASN A 473 34.14 -21.12 -10.52
CA ASN A 473 34.76 -20.37 -11.61
C ASN A 473 35.39 -19.04 -11.14
N GLY A 474 36.12 -18.36 -12.04
CA GLY A 474 36.78 -17.08 -11.74
C GLY A 474 35.80 -15.93 -11.48
N VAL A 475 34.58 -15.99 -12.06
CA VAL A 475 33.54 -14.97 -11.87
C VAL A 475 32.99 -15.02 -10.45
N SER A 476 32.68 -16.21 -9.92
CA SER A 476 32.24 -16.40 -8.53
C SER A 476 33.25 -15.83 -7.53
N ARG A 477 34.55 -16.12 -7.72
CA ARG A 477 35.63 -15.56 -6.90
C ARG A 477 35.66 -14.03 -6.97
N PHE A 478 35.61 -13.47 -8.17
CA PHE A 478 35.60 -12.03 -8.37
C PHE A 478 34.41 -11.36 -7.66
N ILE A 479 33.20 -11.91 -7.80
CA ILE A 479 32.00 -11.38 -7.13
C ILE A 479 32.16 -11.47 -5.61
N GLY A 480 32.69 -12.57 -5.08
CA GLY A 480 33.03 -12.72 -3.66
C GLY A 480 34.01 -11.65 -3.17
N ASP A 481 35.12 -11.46 -3.89
CA ASP A 481 36.13 -10.45 -3.56
C ASP A 481 35.56 -9.02 -3.57
N VAL A 482 34.69 -8.72 -4.55
CA VAL A 482 34.01 -7.43 -4.65
C VAL A 482 33.03 -7.23 -3.48
N ALA A 483 32.26 -8.26 -3.12
CA ALA A 483 31.36 -8.22 -1.96
C ALA A 483 32.14 -7.98 -0.66
N ASP A 484 33.26 -8.66 -0.48
CA ASP A 484 34.14 -8.54 0.68
C ASP A 484 34.76 -7.15 0.76
N ARG A 485 35.25 -6.62 -0.36
CA ARG A 485 35.82 -5.27 -0.43
C ARG A 485 34.77 -4.21 -0.14
N ALA A 486 33.54 -4.38 -0.62
CA ALA A 486 32.46 -3.45 -0.32
C ALA A 486 32.18 -3.39 1.20
N ARG A 487 32.08 -4.54 1.88
CA ARG A 487 31.94 -4.59 3.35
C ARG A 487 33.10 -3.90 4.06
N GLN A 488 34.34 -4.22 3.70
CA GLN A 488 35.53 -3.65 4.32
C GLN A 488 35.64 -2.13 4.15
N THR A 489 35.06 -1.60 3.07
CA THR A 489 35.13 -0.17 2.75
C THR A 489 33.84 0.59 3.04
N GLY A 490 32.85 -0.06 3.68
CA GLY A 490 31.57 0.56 4.01
C GLY A 490 30.73 0.97 2.79
N ARG A 491 30.95 0.33 1.63
CA ARG A 491 30.15 0.58 0.42
C ARG A 491 28.87 -0.25 0.44
N ASP A 492 27.77 0.37 0.02
CA ASP A 492 26.44 -0.24 -0.02
C ASP A 492 26.28 -1.10 -1.28
N LEU A 493 26.88 -2.30 -1.24
CA LEU A 493 26.74 -3.35 -2.27
C LEU A 493 26.15 -4.60 -1.64
N GLN A 494 25.08 -5.11 -2.25
CA GLN A 494 24.48 -6.41 -1.96
C GLN A 494 24.68 -7.36 -3.14
N VAL A 495 24.99 -8.63 -2.87
CA VAL A 495 25.01 -9.69 -3.86
C VAL A 495 23.86 -10.64 -3.58
N ILE A 496 22.99 -10.82 -4.56
CA ILE A 496 21.79 -11.64 -4.47
C ILE A 496 21.96 -12.83 -5.42
N THR A 497 21.69 -14.03 -4.92
CA THR A 497 21.73 -15.27 -5.71
C THR A 497 20.64 -16.23 -5.27
N SER A 498 20.46 -17.31 -6.02
CA SER A 498 19.53 -18.39 -5.69
C SER A 498 20.11 -19.70 -6.18
N THR A 499 20.61 -20.52 -5.27
CA THR A 499 21.22 -21.82 -5.57
C THR A 499 21.21 -22.73 -4.34
N ARG A 500 21.21 -24.06 -4.56
CA ARG A 500 21.44 -25.04 -3.47
C ARG A 500 22.91 -25.36 -3.24
N ARG A 501 23.80 -24.77 -4.04
CA ARG A 501 25.24 -24.93 -3.90
C ARG A 501 25.78 -24.07 -2.76
N PRO A 502 26.95 -24.42 -2.20
CA PRO A 502 27.64 -23.56 -1.24
C PRO A 502 27.95 -22.19 -1.85
N VAL A 503 27.68 -21.12 -1.10
CA VAL A 503 28.01 -19.74 -1.47
C VAL A 503 28.96 -19.13 -0.43
N PRO A 504 29.77 -18.13 -0.79
CA PRO A 504 30.58 -17.40 0.18
C PRO A 504 29.72 -16.78 1.29
N ALA A 505 30.22 -16.81 2.53
CA ALA A 505 29.54 -16.17 3.65
C ALA A 505 29.83 -14.67 3.68
N GLY A 506 28.80 -13.85 3.85
CA GLY A 506 28.95 -12.40 4.00
C GLY A 506 27.63 -11.76 4.39
N SER A 507 27.66 -10.72 5.22
CA SER A 507 26.46 -10.00 5.65
C SER A 507 25.76 -9.25 4.52
N ASN A 508 26.42 -9.11 3.36
CA ASN A 508 25.89 -8.51 2.15
C ASN A 508 25.68 -9.53 1.01
N ILE A 509 25.74 -10.83 1.31
CA ILE A 509 25.46 -11.91 0.37
C ILE A 509 24.16 -12.60 0.79
N PHE A 510 23.19 -12.64 -0.12
CA PHE A 510 21.86 -13.18 0.12
C PHE A 510 21.59 -14.31 -0.86
N ASN A 511 21.53 -15.54 -0.37
CA ASN A 511 21.16 -16.72 -1.15
C ASN A 511 19.73 -17.15 -0.82
N PHE A 512 18.85 -17.09 -1.80
CA PHE A 512 17.45 -17.49 -1.68
C PHE A 512 17.26 -18.96 -2.09
N ASP A 513 16.48 -19.72 -1.31
CA ASP A 513 16.20 -21.12 -1.63
C ASP A 513 15.35 -21.23 -2.90
N PRO A 514 15.81 -21.95 -3.95
CA PRO A 514 15.11 -22.00 -5.22
C PRO A 514 13.80 -22.80 -5.17
N VAL A 515 12.78 -22.28 -5.88
CA VAL A 515 11.48 -22.95 -6.12
C VAL A 515 11.70 -24.32 -6.77
N PHE A 516 12.62 -24.36 -7.72
CA PHE A 516 13.09 -25.58 -8.37
C PHE A 516 14.58 -25.47 -8.63
N ALA A 517 15.30 -26.57 -8.41
CA ALA A 517 16.67 -26.68 -8.87
C ALA A 517 17.00 -28.13 -9.24
N ALA A 518 17.79 -28.31 -10.30
CA ALA A 518 18.29 -29.59 -10.77
C ALA A 518 19.65 -29.42 -11.43
N SER A 519 20.50 -30.46 -11.38
CA SER A 519 21.74 -30.48 -12.15
C SER A 519 21.44 -30.36 -13.64
N MET A 520 22.22 -29.54 -14.35
CA MET A 520 22.05 -29.35 -15.78
C MET A 520 22.48 -30.63 -16.53
N PRO A 521 21.68 -31.16 -17.47
CA PRO A 521 22.09 -32.33 -18.24
C PRO A 521 23.42 -32.07 -18.96
N LYS A 522 24.40 -32.96 -18.80
CA LYS A 522 25.78 -32.89 -19.34
C LYS A 522 26.72 -31.88 -18.67
N TYR A 523 26.25 -31.06 -17.72
CA TYR A 523 27.04 -30.13 -16.93
C TYR A 523 26.62 -30.27 -15.45
N GLU A 524 27.05 -31.36 -14.81
CA GLU A 524 26.65 -31.68 -13.43
C GLU A 524 27.18 -30.65 -12.43
N GLU A 525 28.24 -29.94 -12.80
CA GLU A 525 28.83 -28.79 -12.13
C GLU A 525 28.06 -27.47 -12.36
N LEU A 526 26.94 -27.47 -13.10
CA LEU A 526 26.01 -26.34 -13.18
C LEU A 526 24.64 -26.71 -12.61
N GLU A 527 23.96 -25.74 -12.01
CA GLU A 527 22.61 -25.90 -11.48
C GLU A 527 21.61 -25.11 -12.31
N MET A 528 20.61 -25.79 -12.86
CA MET A 528 19.44 -25.14 -13.45
C MET A 528 18.49 -24.75 -12.32
N VAL A 529 18.29 -23.44 -12.14
CA VAL A 529 17.52 -22.88 -11.02
C VAL A 529 16.31 -22.09 -11.50
N LEU A 530 15.17 -22.30 -10.85
CA LEU A 530 14.04 -21.38 -10.84
C LEU A 530 14.04 -20.63 -9.50
N PRO A 531 14.45 -19.35 -9.48
CA PRO A 531 14.54 -18.58 -8.25
C PRO A 531 13.17 -18.19 -7.69
N PRO A 532 13.04 -17.94 -6.38
CA PRO A 532 11.81 -17.44 -5.78
C PRO A 532 11.67 -15.95 -6.09
N LEU A 533 10.95 -15.64 -7.18
CA LEU A 533 10.87 -14.29 -7.73
C LEU A 533 10.36 -13.25 -6.72
N VAL A 534 9.26 -13.50 -6.01
CA VAL A 534 8.68 -12.53 -5.07
C VAL A 534 9.59 -12.23 -3.87
N PRO A 535 10.15 -13.23 -3.17
CA PRO A 535 11.13 -12.97 -2.11
C PRO A 535 12.34 -12.16 -2.56
N ILE A 536 12.88 -12.46 -3.76
CA ILE A 536 14.03 -11.72 -4.31
C ILE A 536 13.66 -10.27 -4.63
N LEU A 537 12.50 -10.04 -5.26
CA LEU A 537 12.08 -8.70 -5.66
C LEU A 537 11.68 -7.79 -4.48
N ARG A 538 11.39 -8.38 -3.32
CA ARG A 538 11.03 -7.67 -2.08
C ARG A 538 12.21 -7.39 -1.15
N HIS A 539 13.37 -8.00 -1.42
CA HIS A 539 14.64 -7.69 -0.77
C HIS A 539 15.13 -6.32 -1.21
#